data_AF-A0A0Q5UQE7-F1
#
_entry.id   AF-A0A0Q5UQE7-F1
#
_cell.length_a   1.000
_cell.length_b   1.000
_cell.length_c   1.000
_cell.angle_alpha   90.00
_cell.angle_beta   90.00
_cell.angle_gamma   90.00
#
_symmetry.space_group_name_H-M   'P 1'
#
loop_
_entity.id
_entity.type
_entity.pdbx_description
1 polymer ?
#
loop_
_entity_poly.entity_id
_entity_poly.type
_entity_poly.pdbx_seq_one_letter_code
_entity_poly.pdbx_strand_id
1 'polypeptide(L)'
;MFGICNLAIIPLRFEPSDRSEIVSQVLFGEHFKILEQNKQWSKIQLHFDGYEGWVDEKQFQTISETDYNQLCNEAIILNADLIEYVNSPNNLLMPIPLGASLSFLSNPAINKSNLDFEGMKISGIKPKSNLINTAFMYLNAPYLWGGKTPFGIDCSGLTQMVYKLNGYKLMRDASEQATQGEALSFIEESEPGDLAFFDNEEGKIIHVGLIMDDNYIIHASGKVRIDRLDHLGIYNAETNRHTHKLRVIKKII
;
A
#
# COMPACT_ATOMS: atom_id res chain seq x y z
N MET A 1 23.08 -2.63 5.91
CA MET A 1 23.13 -2.43 4.43
C MET A 1 21.79 -1.87 3.98
N PHE A 2 21.72 -1.15 2.86
CA PHE A 2 20.50 -0.46 2.43
C PHE A 2 20.24 -0.67 0.95
N GLY A 3 18.97 -0.63 0.56
CA GLY A 3 18.54 -0.82 -0.82
C GLY A 3 17.36 0.06 -1.19
N ILE A 4 17.14 0.19 -2.50
CA ILE A 4 15.98 0.87 -3.09
C ILE A 4 15.51 0.08 -4.30
N CYS A 5 14.20 0.03 -4.49
CA CYS A 5 13.56 -0.62 -5.62
C CYS A 5 13.76 0.21 -6.90
N ASN A 6 14.47 -0.36 -7.88
CA ASN A 6 14.69 0.21 -9.21
C ASN A 6 13.88 -0.49 -10.31
N LEU A 7 12.95 -1.37 -9.92
CA LEU A 7 11.95 -2.00 -10.80
C LEU A 7 10.57 -1.42 -10.49
N ALA A 8 9.58 -1.69 -11.36
CA ALA A 8 8.22 -1.21 -11.16
C ALA A 8 7.61 -1.71 -9.83
N ILE A 9 7.71 -3.03 -9.60
CA ILE A 9 7.11 -3.75 -8.47
C ILE A 9 7.98 -4.99 -8.19
N ILE A 10 8.37 -5.19 -6.93
CA ILE A 10 9.07 -6.39 -6.45
C ILE A 10 8.15 -7.14 -5.48
N PRO A 11 8.00 -8.47 -5.58
CA PRO A 11 7.29 -9.25 -4.56
C PRO A 11 8.11 -9.30 -3.26
N LEU A 12 7.52 -8.89 -2.15
CA LEU A 12 8.08 -9.10 -0.82
C LEU A 12 7.51 -10.41 -0.26
N ARG A 13 8.38 -11.39 -0.02
CA ARG A 13 7.99 -12.77 0.30
C ARG A 13 8.14 -13.11 1.77
N PHE A 14 7.36 -14.07 2.24
CA PHE A 14 7.45 -14.55 3.63
C PHE A 14 8.78 -15.28 3.91
N GLU A 15 9.23 -16.10 2.97
CA GLU A 15 10.47 -16.89 3.03
C GLU A 15 11.37 -16.60 1.82
N PRO A 16 12.69 -16.88 1.90
CA PRO A 16 13.65 -16.69 0.81
C PRO A 16 13.49 -17.76 -0.29
N SER A 17 12.36 -17.74 -0.99
CA SER A 17 12.01 -18.71 -2.03
C SER A 17 11.03 -18.11 -3.03
N ASP A 18 11.24 -18.34 -4.32
CA ASP A 18 10.33 -17.90 -5.39
C ASP A 18 8.92 -18.49 -5.27
N ARG A 19 8.79 -19.61 -4.55
CA ARG A 19 7.51 -20.30 -4.30
C ARG A 19 6.84 -19.85 -3.01
N SER A 20 7.52 -19.05 -2.19
CA SER A 20 6.95 -18.51 -0.96
C SER A 20 5.86 -17.49 -1.28
N GLU A 21 4.88 -17.40 -0.40
CA GLU A 21 3.79 -16.43 -0.53
C GLU A 21 4.32 -14.99 -0.56
N ILE A 22 3.59 -14.14 -1.27
CA ILE A 22 3.82 -12.71 -1.27
C ILE A 22 3.07 -12.14 -0.07
N VAL A 23 3.78 -11.44 0.81
CA VAL A 23 3.19 -10.79 2.00
C VAL A 23 2.99 -9.29 1.78
N SER A 24 3.78 -8.69 0.87
CA SER A 24 3.62 -7.31 0.44
C SER A 24 4.31 -7.11 -0.91
N GLN A 25 4.38 -5.86 -1.37
CA GLN A 25 5.14 -5.47 -2.55
C GLN A 25 6.12 -4.36 -2.19
N VAL A 26 7.20 -4.23 -2.95
CA VAL A 26 8.09 -3.05 -2.92
C VAL A 26 7.91 -2.32 -4.23
N LEU A 27 7.33 -1.13 -4.18
CA LEU A 27 7.08 -0.32 -5.37
C LEU A 27 8.34 0.46 -5.78
N PHE A 28 8.42 0.84 -7.04
CA PHE A 28 9.50 1.68 -7.57
C PHE A 28 9.84 2.84 -6.62
N GLY A 29 11.13 3.04 -6.35
CA GLY A 29 11.66 4.09 -5.49
C GLY A 29 11.42 3.89 -3.98
N GLU A 30 10.70 2.86 -3.54
CA GLU A 30 10.64 2.50 -2.12
C GLU A 30 12.02 2.00 -1.66
N HIS A 31 12.46 2.45 -0.49
CA HIS A 31 13.77 2.15 0.07
C HIS A 31 13.64 1.44 1.42
N PHE A 32 14.68 0.69 1.78
CA PHE A 32 14.63 -0.26 2.89
C PHE A 32 16.01 -0.54 3.49
N LYS A 33 15.99 -1.05 4.73
CA LYS A 33 17.16 -1.63 5.39
C LYS A 33 17.25 -3.11 5.02
N ILE A 34 18.46 -3.61 4.83
CA ILE A 34 18.75 -5.03 4.68
C ILE A 34 19.19 -5.56 6.05
N LEU A 35 18.40 -6.49 6.60
CA LEU A 35 18.59 -7.07 7.92
C LEU A 35 19.47 -8.32 7.86
N GLU A 36 19.19 -9.19 6.90
CA GLU A 36 19.90 -10.45 6.70
C GLU A 36 20.06 -10.68 5.19
N GLN A 37 21.12 -11.37 4.79
CA GLN A 37 21.43 -11.57 3.38
C GLN A 37 22.11 -12.91 3.16
N ASN A 38 21.74 -13.59 2.08
CA ASN A 38 22.46 -14.71 1.51
C ASN A 38 22.73 -14.46 0.01
N LYS A 39 23.22 -15.46 -0.73
CA LYS A 39 23.63 -15.29 -2.13
C LYS A 39 22.50 -14.88 -3.09
N GLN A 40 21.25 -15.21 -2.77
CA GLN A 40 20.10 -14.97 -3.65
C GLN A 40 19.04 -14.07 -3.02
N TRP A 41 18.97 -14.03 -1.69
CA TRP A 41 17.87 -13.37 -0.98
C TRP A 41 18.38 -12.40 0.08
N SER A 42 17.69 -11.27 0.18
CA SER A 42 17.83 -10.28 1.26
C SER A 42 16.54 -10.21 2.05
N LYS A 43 16.63 -10.37 3.37
CA LYS A 43 15.56 -9.99 4.29
C LYS A 43 15.64 -8.50 4.51
N ILE A 44 14.56 -7.79 4.20
CA ILE A 44 14.51 -6.33 4.22
C ILE A 44 13.45 -5.84 5.20
N GLN A 45 13.58 -4.59 5.61
CA GLN A 45 12.58 -3.83 6.36
C GLN A 45 12.30 -2.52 5.63
N LEU A 46 11.06 -2.35 5.15
CA LEU A 46 10.63 -1.15 4.44
C LEU A 46 10.69 0.08 5.34
N HIS A 47 11.19 1.20 4.80
CA HIS A 47 11.23 2.45 5.58
C HIS A 47 9.82 3.00 5.88
N PHE A 48 8.90 2.88 4.91
CA PHE A 48 7.59 3.52 4.99
C PHE A 48 6.73 3.01 6.16
N ASP A 49 6.60 1.70 6.31
CA ASP A 49 5.72 1.04 7.28
C ASP A 49 6.48 0.14 8.28
N GLY A 50 7.77 -0.12 8.07
CA GLY A 50 8.54 -1.05 8.89
C GLY A 50 8.29 -2.51 8.57
N TYR A 51 7.56 -2.83 7.50
CA TYR A 51 7.18 -4.19 7.17
C TYR A 51 8.38 -5.00 6.66
N GLU A 52 8.46 -6.26 7.06
CA GLU A 52 9.58 -7.15 6.77
C GLU A 52 9.23 -8.25 5.77
N GLY A 53 10.23 -8.72 5.04
CA GLY A 53 10.13 -9.91 4.20
C GLY A 53 11.37 -10.08 3.33
N TRP A 54 11.30 -11.00 2.38
CA TRP A 54 12.42 -11.39 1.53
C TRP A 54 12.24 -10.90 0.09
N VAL A 55 13.30 -10.36 -0.48
CA VAL A 55 13.41 -9.99 -1.90
C VAL A 55 14.61 -10.69 -2.53
N ASP A 56 14.53 -10.96 -3.84
CA ASP A 56 15.65 -11.50 -4.59
C ASP A 56 16.69 -10.38 -4.85
N GLU A 57 17.97 -10.68 -4.61
CA GLU A 57 19.12 -9.79 -4.79
C GLU A 57 19.21 -9.12 -6.17
N LYS A 58 18.71 -9.78 -7.22
CA LYS A 58 18.75 -9.25 -8.59
C LYS A 58 17.74 -8.12 -8.82
N GLN A 59 16.81 -7.90 -7.89
CA GLN A 59 15.64 -7.05 -8.13
C GLN A 59 15.76 -5.63 -7.59
N PHE A 60 16.81 -5.30 -6.83
CA PHE A 60 17.00 -3.98 -6.24
C PHE A 60 18.41 -3.45 -6.46
N GLN A 61 18.61 -2.15 -6.22
CA GLN A 61 19.93 -1.54 -6.18
C GLN A 61 20.34 -1.21 -4.74
N THR A 62 21.61 -1.42 -4.42
CA THR A 62 22.17 -1.01 -3.12
C THR A 62 22.46 0.48 -3.09
N ILE A 63 22.24 1.09 -1.93
CA ILE A 63 22.53 2.52 -1.67
C ILE A 63 23.38 2.65 -0.41
N SER A 64 24.09 3.78 -0.30
CA SER A 64 24.88 4.07 0.91
C SER A 64 23.97 4.39 2.09
N GLU A 65 24.52 4.31 3.30
CA GLU A 65 23.82 4.75 4.51
C GLU A 65 23.45 6.24 4.46
N THR A 66 24.35 7.06 3.91
CA THR A 66 24.13 8.50 3.71
C THR A 66 22.93 8.74 2.80
N ASP A 67 22.87 8.04 1.66
CA ASP A 67 21.77 8.14 0.69
C ASP A 67 20.44 7.68 1.31
N TYR A 68 20.45 6.57 2.05
CA TYR A 68 19.28 6.08 2.77
C TYR A 68 18.77 7.11 3.77
N ASN A 69 19.64 7.64 4.63
CA ASN A 69 19.27 8.63 5.63
C ASN A 69 18.78 9.93 4.99
N GLN A 70 19.33 10.34 3.84
CA GLN A 70 18.83 11.48 3.09
C GLN A 70 17.39 11.23 2.63
N LEU A 71 17.10 10.09 1.98
CA LEU A 71 15.76 9.73 1.53
C LEU A 71 14.74 9.67 2.67
N CYS A 72 15.14 9.19 3.85
CA CYS A 72 14.27 9.14 5.03
C CYS A 72 13.81 10.52 5.51
N ASN A 73 14.58 11.57 5.22
CA ASN A 73 14.28 12.94 5.63
C ASN A 73 13.67 13.79 4.52
N GLU A 74 13.60 13.28 3.29
CA GLU A 74 12.99 13.96 2.16
C GLU A 74 11.47 13.85 2.16
N ALA A 75 10.82 14.84 1.54
CA ALA A 75 9.39 14.77 1.32
C ALA A 75 9.05 13.59 0.40
N ILE A 76 8.02 12.83 0.75
CA ILE A 76 7.50 11.75 -0.10
C ILE A 76 6.79 12.38 -1.30
N ILE A 77 7.27 12.06 -2.49
CA ILE A 77 6.68 12.42 -3.78
C ILE A 77 6.32 11.10 -4.46
N LEU A 78 5.06 10.95 -4.85
CA LEU A 78 4.54 9.71 -5.46
C LEU A 78 4.01 9.98 -6.87
N ASN A 79 4.06 8.96 -7.73
CA ASN A 79 3.29 8.91 -8.96
C ASN A 79 1.78 8.91 -8.61
N ALA A 80 1.02 9.81 -9.23
CA ALA A 80 -0.43 9.96 -9.04
C ALA A 80 -1.26 9.34 -10.18
N ASP A 81 -0.63 8.92 -11.28
CA ASP A 81 -1.30 8.25 -12.38
C ASP A 81 -1.40 6.73 -12.12
N LEU A 82 -2.45 6.08 -12.65
CA LEU A 82 -2.62 4.62 -12.52
C LEU A 82 -1.38 3.87 -13.01
N ILE A 83 -0.88 4.30 -14.18
CA ILE A 83 0.39 3.90 -14.79
C ILE A 83 0.98 5.08 -15.50
N GLU A 84 2.27 5.28 -15.31
CA GLU A 84 3.07 6.24 -16.05
C GLU A 84 4.49 5.71 -16.25
N TYR A 85 5.26 6.29 -17.16
CA TYR A 85 6.62 5.88 -17.47
C TYR A 85 7.66 6.78 -16.80
N VAL A 86 8.74 6.15 -16.34
CA VAL A 86 10.02 6.84 -16.15
C VAL A 86 10.91 6.62 -17.37
N ASN A 87 11.59 7.68 -17.77
CA ASN A 87 12.37 7.74 -19.01
C ASN A 87 13.85 7.81 -18.68
N SER A 88 14.70 7.09 -19.41
CA SER A 88 16.16 7.30 -19.34
C SER A 88 16.68 8.04 -20.58
N PRO A 89 17.89 8.66 -20.52
CA PRO A 89 18.50 9.32 -21.66
C PRO A 89 18.75 8.38 -22.86
N ASN A 90 18.77 7.06 -22.62
CA ASN A 90 18.93 6.05 -23.67
C ASN A 90 17.58 5.61 -24.27
N ASN A 91 16.51 6.39 -24.08
CA ASN A 91 15.13 6.09 -24.50
C ASN A 91 14.55 4.79 -23.91
N LEU A 92 15.04 4.35 -22.73
CA LEU A 92 14.38 3.28 -22.00
C LEU A 92 13.13 3.85 -21.32
N LEU A 93 11.98 3.21 -21.55
CA LEU A 93 10.72 3.51 -20.89
C LEU A 93 10.40 2.38 -19.91
N MET A 94 10.23 2.71 -18.64
CA MET A 94 9.80 1.74 -17.63
C MET A 94 8.47 2.18 -17.02
N PRO A 95 7.40 1.38 -17.13
CA PRO A 95 6.13 1.70 -16.51
C PRO A 95 6.23 1.54 -14.99
N ILE A 96 5.68 2.50 -14.25
CA ILE A 96 5.59 2.51 -12.80
C ILE A 96 4.13 2.70 -12.36
N PRO A 97 3.68 2.01 -11.31
CA PRO A 97 2.29 2.08 -10.86
C PRO A 97 2.01 3.33 -10.04
N LEU A 98 0.71 3.60 -9.83
CA LEU A 98 0.20 4.52 -8.81
C LEU A 98 0.89 4.28 -7.45
N GLY A 99 1.38 5.35 -6.84
CA GLY A 99 2.03 5.29 -5.52
C GLY A 99 3.48 4.83 -5.52
N ALA A 100 4.09 4.63 -6.71
CA ALA A 100 5.54 4.57 -6.88
C ALA A 100 6.20 5.84 -6.33
N SER A 101 7.31 5.70 -5.63
CA SER A 101 8.07 6.79 -5.04
C SER A 101 9.02 7.43 -6.06
N LEU A 102 8.96 8.75 -6.15
CA LEU A 102 9.71 9.59 -7.08
C LEU A 102 10.75 10.46 -6.36
N SER A 103 10.77 10.46 -5.01
CA SER A 103 11.63 11.34 -4.21
C SER A 103 13.12 11.23 -4.58
N PHE A 104 13.58 10.03 -4.92
CA PHE A 104 14.99 9.81 -5.25
C PHE A 104 15.41 10.36 -6.61
N LEU A 105 14.47 10.69 -7.51
CA LEU A 105 14.79 11.10 -8.90
C LEU A 105 15.62 12.39 -8.94
N SER A 106 15.42 13.30 -7.97
CA SER A 106 16.21 14.52 -7.84
C SER A 106 17.58 14.33 -7.22
N ASN A 107 17.93 13.11 -6.78
CA ASN A 107 19.22 12.81 -6.17
C ASN A 107 20.15 12.06 -7.16
N PRO A 108 21.17 12.72 -7.73
CA PRO A 108 22.08 12.09 -8.69
C PRO A 108 22.92 10.93 -8.13
N ALA A 109 23.13 10.87 -6.81
CA ALA A 109 23.87 9.76 -6.19
C ALA A 109 23.07 8.45 -6.23
N ILE A 110 21.75 8.55 -6.25
CA ILE A 110 20.81 7.42 -6.23
C ILE A 110 20.23 7.16 -7.63
N ASN A 111 19.85 8.22 -8.35
CA ASN A 111 19.34 8.19 -9.71
C ASN A 111 20.46 8.02 -10.76
N LYS A 112 21.20 6.92 -10.66
CA LYS A 112 22.38 6.63 -11.49
C LYS A 112 22.07 6.50 -12.99
N SER A 113 20.83 6.16 -13.32
CA SER A 113 20.36 6.02 -14.70
C SER A 113 19.79 7.33 -15.29
N ASN A 114 19.86 8.44 -14.54
CA ASN A 114 19.31 9.74 -14.92
C ASN A 114 17.83 9.63 -15.36
N LEU A 115 17.04 8.87 -14.59
CA LEU A 115 15.63 8.70 -14.85
C LEU A 115 14.89 10.02 -14.67
N ASP A 116 13.97 10.31 -15.57
CA ASP A 116 13.09 11.46 -15.51
C ASP A 116 11.62 11.02 -15.50
N PHE A 117 10.75 11.89 -14.96
CA PHE A 117 9.33 11.64 -14.80
C PHE A 117 8.52 12.92 -15.03
N GLU A 118 7.66 12.88 -16.04
CA GLU A 118 6.84 13.99 -16.53
C GLU A 118 5.36 13.90 -16.12
N GLY A 119 4.92 12.77 -15.53
CA GLY A 119 3.54 12.57 -15.13
C GLY A 119 3.09 13.34 -13.89
N MET A 120 1.89 13.01 -13.42
CA MET A 120 1.27 13.63 -12.26
C MET A 120 1.97 13.18 -10.97
N LYS A 121 2.32 14.15 -10.13
CA LYS A 121 2.98 13.94 -8.83
C LYS A 121 2.02 14.28 -7.71
N ILE A 122 2.02 13.49 -6.64
CA ILE A 122 1.31 13.77 -5.39
C ILE A 122 2.28 13.76 -4.21
N SER A 123 2.08 14.69 -3.28
CA SER A 123 2.86 14.83 -2.05
C SER A 123 2.08 15.55 -0.96
N GLY A 124 2.55 15.43 0.28
CA GLY A 124 1.97 16.10 1.44
C GLY A 124 0.61 15.56 1.88
N ILE A 125 0.10 16.13 2.97
CA ILE A 125 -1.17 15.73 3.58
C ILE A 125 -2.35 16.29 2.76
N LYS A 126 -3.34 15.44 2.47
CA LYS A 126 -4.58 15.82 1.78
C LYS A 126 -5.78 15.81 2.76
N PRO A 127 -6.85 16.57 2.48
CA PRO A 127 -8.08 16.51 3.28
C PRO A 127 -8.69 15.11 3.30
N LYS A 128 -9.33 14.72 4.41
CA LYS A 128 -9.97 13.40 4.59
C LYS A 128 -10.92 13.01 3.46
N SER A 129 -11.64 13.99 2.89
CA SER A 129 -12.54 13.79 1.74
C SER A 129 -11.85 13.19 0.51
N ASN A 130 -10.53 13.34 0.35
CA ASN A 130 -9.80 12.76 -0.77
C ASN A 130 -9.58 11.25 -0.63
N LEU A 131 -9.68 10.66 0.58
CA LEU A 131 -9.47 9.23 0.77
C LEU A 131 -10.42 8.40 -0.11
N ILE A 132 -11.70 8.79 -0.16
CA ILE A 132 -12.70 8.10 -0.98
C ILE A 132 -12.44 8.29 -2.48
N ASN A 133 -12.06 9.50 -2.91
CA ASN A 133 -11.68 9.77 -4.29
C ASN A 133 -10.50 8.89 -4.74
N THR A 134 -9.50 8.72 -3.89
CA THR A 134 -8.37 7.82 -4.15
C THR A 134 -8.80 6.36 -4.16
N ALA A 135 -9.70 5.95 -3.25
CA ALA A 135 -10.20 4.57 -3.22
C ALA A 135 -10.94 4.19 -4.52
N PHE A 136 -11.68 5.12 -5.12
CA PHE A 136 -12.33 4.90 -6.42
C PHE A 136 -11.35 4.61 -7.57
N MET A 137 -10.11 5.09 -7.51
CA MET A 137 -9.08 4.77 -8.52
C MET A 137 -8.74 3.28 -8.57
N TYR A 138 -9.01 2.54 -7.47
CA TYR A 138 -8.80 1.11 -7.39
C TYR A 138 -10.05 0.29 -7.71
N LEU A 139 -11.20 0.91 -8.01
CA LEU A 139 -12.44 0.17 -8.25
C LEU A 139 -12.27 -0.87 -9.37
N ASN A 140 -12.71 -2.10 -9.12
CA ASN A 140 -12.49 -3.29 -9.95
C ASN A 140 -11.06 -3.83 -10.03
N ALA A 141 -10.07 -3.25 -9.34
CA ALA A 141 -8.76 -3.89 -9.20
C ALA A 141 -8.93 -5.31 -8.65
N PRO A 142 -8.32 -6.33 -9.26
CA PRO A 142 -8.48 -7.71 -8.81
C PRO A 142 -7.87 -7.90 -7.43
N TYR A 143 -8.44 -8.81 -6.65
CA TYR A 143 -7.87 -9.17 -5.36
C TYR A 143 -6.55 -9.93 -5.58
N LEU A 144 -5.48 -9.49 -4.91
CA LEU A 144 -4.21 -10.18 -4.87
C LEU A 144 -3.65 -10.10 -3.46
N TRP A 145 -3.51 -11.25 -2.79
CA TRP A 145 -2.86 -11.34 -1.49
C TRP A 145 -1.43 -10.77 -1.56
N GLY A 146 -1.09 -9.84 -0.65
CA GLY A 146 0.19 -9.14 -0.68
C GLY A 146 0.22 -7.90 -1.61
N GLY A 147 -0.86 -7.63 -2.36
CA GLY A 147 -0.90 -6.63 -3.42
C GLY A 147 -1.07 -5.19 -2.93
N LYS A 148 -0.44 -4.24 -3.61
CA LYS A 148 -0.51 -2.78 -3.34
C LYS A 148 -0.78 -1.93 -4.60
N THR A 149 -1.25 -2.51 -5.71
CA THR A 149 -1.35 -1.78 -6.99
C THR A 149 -2.72 -1.96 -7.66
N PRO A 150 -3.09 -1.08 -8.61
CA PRO A 150 -4.34 -1.24 -9.37
C PRO A 150 -4.47 -2.57 -10.14
N PHE A 151 -3.38 -3.31 -10.35
CA PHE A 151 -3.40 -4.62 -11.01
C PHE A 151 -3.56 -5.81 -10.07
N GLY A 152 -3.61 -5.56 -8.76
CA GLY A 152 -3.64 -6.58 -7.74
C GLY A 152 -3.46 -5.94 -6.37
N ILE A 153 -4.50 -6.00 -5.56
CA ILE A 153 -4.53 -5.38 -4.24
C ILE A 153 -5.33 -6.21 -3.25
N ASP A 154 -4.85 -6.32 -2.01
CA ASP A 154 -5.64 -6.93 -0.93
C ASP A 154 -6.34 -5.86 -0.09
N CYS A 155 -7.06 -6.30 0.94
CA CYS A 155 -7.92 -5.43 1.73
C CYS A 155 -7.13 -4.37 2.50
N SER A 156 -6.04 -4.75 3.16
CA SER A 156 -5.20 -3.82 3.90
C SER A 156 -4.23 -3.05 3.00
N GLY A 157 -3.88 -3.58 1.83
CA GLY A 157 -3.13 -2.88 0.78
C GLY A 157 -3.93 -1.75 0.18
N LEU A 158 -5.24 -1.94 -0.04
CA LEU A 158 -6.15 -0.89 -0.48
C LEU A 158 -6.17 0.28 0.50
N THR A 159 -6.43 -0.01 1.78
CA THR A 159 -6.49 1.03 2.81
C THR A 159 -5.13 1.70 3.00
N GLN A 160 -4.03 0.93 3.02
CA GLN A 160 -2.68 1.48 3.12
C GLN A 160 -2.37 2.43 1.96
N MET A 161 -2.65 2.04 0.72
CA MET A 161 -2.34 2.86 -0.45
C MET A 161 -3.21 4.12 -0.53
N VAL A 162 -4.49 4.02 -0.18
CA VAL A 162 -5.39 5.17 -0.09
C VAL A 162 -4.86 6.19 0.92
N TYR A 163 -4.48 5.75 2.11
CA TYR A 163 -3.91 6.64 3.13
C TYR A 163 -2.55 7.20 2.71
N LYS A 164 -1.66 6.36 2.16
CA LYS A 164 -0.31 6.74 1.68
C LYS A 164 -0.37 7.83 0.61
N LEU A 165 -1.22 7.67 -0.40
CA LEU A 165 -1.40 8.66 -1.47
C LEU A 165 -1.97 9.99 -0.97
N ASN A 166 -2.62 9.99 0.19
CA ASN A 166 -3.15 11.18 0.86
C ASN A 166 -2.22 11.72 1.97
N GLY A 167 -1.00 11.19 2.09
CA GLY A 167 0.03 11.68 3.00
C GLY A 167 -0.03 11.13 4.41
N TYR A 168 -0.83 10.08 4.65
CA TYR A 168 -0.98 9.45 5.97
C TYR A 168 -0.33 8.08 6.00
N LYS A 169 0.30 7.75 7.14
CA LYS A 169 0.95 6.46 7.36
C LYS A 169 -0.02 5.45 7.98
N LEU A 170 -0.11 4.29 7.37
CA LEU A 170 -0.93 3.18 7.83
C LEU A 170 -0.10 1.88 7.74
N MET A 171 -0.20 1.02 8.76
CA MET A 171 0.51 -0.26 8.79
C MET A 171 -0.01 -1.20 7.69
N ARG A 172 0.74 -2.25 7.39
CA ARG A 172 0.50 -3.08 6.20
C ARG A 172 -0.64 -4.08 6.39
N ASP A 173 -0.73 -4.67 7.58
CA ASP A 173 -1.70 -5.74 7.86
C ASP A 173 -2.96 -5.21 8.53
N ALA A 174 -4.12 -5.77 8.17
CA ALA A 174 -5.41 -5.36 8.74
C ALA A 174 -5.44 -5.43 10.27
N SER A 175 -4.77 -6.43 10.85
CA SER A 175 -4.64 -6.60 12.31
C SER A 175 -3.85 -5.46 12.96
N GLU A 176 -2.76 -5.02 12.33
CA GLU A 176 -1.93 -3.90 12.81
C GLU A 176 -2.65 -2.57 12.60
N GLN A 177 -3.31 -2.39 11.45
CA GLN A 177 -4.12 -1.20 11.17
C GLN A 177 -5.22 -1.00 12.22
N ALA A 178 -5.85 -2.08 12.69
CA ALA A 178 -6.87 -2.02 13.75
C ALA A 178 -6.33 -1.52 15.10
N THR A 179 -5.00 -1.49 15.29
CA THR A 179 -4.37 -0.91 16.49
C THR A 179 -4.16 0.60 16.37
N GLN A 180 -4.33 1.18 15.18
CA GLN A 180 -4.17 2.61 14.93
C GLN A 180 -5.51 3.37 15.08
N GLY A 181 -5.41 4.66 15.41
CA GLY A 181 -6.57 5.56 15.51
C GLY A 181 -7.45 5.34 16.74
N GLU A 182 -8.54 6.10 16.79
CA GLU A 182 -9.54 6.06 17.85
C GLU A 182 -10.65 5.04 17.51
N ALA A 183 -11.08 4.26 18.50
CA ALA A 183 -12.19 3.33 18.33
C ALA A 183 -13.53 4.06 18.44
N LEU A 184 -14.40 3.87 17.45
CA LEU A 184 -15.78 4.36 17.47
C LEU A 184 -16.71 3.28 18.00
N SER A 185 -17.74 3.68 18.74
CA SER A 185 -18.67 2.75 19.38
C SER A 185 -19.80 2.35 18.44
N PHE A 186 -20.21 3.27 17.57
CA PHE A 186 -21.37 3.11 16.70
C PHE A 186 -21.03 3.47 15.25
N ILE A 187 -21.71 2.84 14.30
CA ILE A 187 -21.51 3.11 12.87
C ILE A 187 -21.97 4.52 12.51
N GLU A 188 -22.96 5.05 13.22
CA GLU A 188 -23.50 6.39 13.04
C GLU A 188 -22.50 7.49 13.43
N GLU A 189 -21.45 7.17 14.19
CA GLU A 189 -20.35 8.09 14.52
C GLU A 189 -19.29 8.15 13.43
N SER A 190 -19.32 7.21 12.48
CA SER A 190 -18.29 7.09 11.45
C SER A 190 -18.47 8.12 10.34
N GLU A 191 -17.34 8.53 9.78
CA GLU A 191 -17.26 9.46 8.65
C GLU A 191 -16.63 8.75 7.44
N PRO A 192 -16.93 9.21 6.21
CA PRO A 192 -16.23 8.71 5.02
C PRO A 192 -14.71 8.78 5.17
N GLY A 193 -14.07 7.65 4.90
CA GLY A 193 -12.63 7.46 5.06
C GLY A 193 -12.21 6.73 6.34
N ASP A 194 -13.10 6.62 7.34
CA ASP A 194 -12.85 5.77 8.51
C ASP A 194 -12.75 4.29 8.12
N LEU A 195 -12.09 3.49 8.95
CA LEU A 195 -11.83 2.08 8.66
C LEU A 195 -12.74 1.17 9.47
N ALA A 196 -13.45 0.26 8.79
CA ALA A 196 -14.16 -0.84 9.43
C ALA A 196 -13.31 -2.12 9.37
N PHE A 197 -13.19 -2.81 10.50
CA PHE A 197 -12.43 -4.05 10.63
C PHE A 197 -13.35 -5.21 10.97
N PHE A 198 -13.01 -6.38 10.44
CA PHE A 198 -13.86 -7.56 10.51
C PHE A 198 -13.07 -8.77 11.02
N ASP A 199 -13.71 -9.55 11.89
CA ASP A 199 -13.09 -10.70 12.54
C ASP A 199 -13.56 -12.05 11.98
N ASN A 200 -12.75 -13.07 12.22
CA ASN A 200 -13.14 -14.47 12.05
C ASN A 200 -13.82 -15.00 13.33
N GLU A 201 -14.21 -16.27 13.33
CA GLU A 201 -14.86 -16.92 14.49
C GLU A 201 -13.98 -16.93 15.75
N GLU A 202 -12.66 -16.87 15.61
CA GLU A 202 -11.68 -16.79 16.71
C GLU A 202 -11.49 -15.35 17.22
N GLY A 203 -12.17 -14.35 16.64
CA GLY A 203 -12.04 -12.94 17.00
C GLY A 203 -10.78 -12.25 16.47
N LYS A 204 -10.05 -12.87 15.53
CA LYS A 204 -8.88 -12.28 14.86
C LYS A 204 -9.33 -11.42 13.70
N ILE A 205 -8.77 -10.21 13.59
CA ILE A 205 -9.01 -9.33 12.44
C ILE A 205 -8.44 -9.97 11.18
N ILE A 206 -9.29 -10.18 10.17
CA ILE A 206 -8.94 -10.82 8.90
C ILE A 206 -9.24 -9.93 7.68
N HIS A 207 -9.98 -8.83 7.87
CA HIS A 207 -10.41 -7.98 6.77
C HIS A 207 -10.61 -6.53 7.21
N VAL A 208 -10.49 -5.61 6.27
CA VAL A 208 -10.65 -4.17 6.46
C VAL A 208 -11.27 -3.53 5.20
N GLY A 209 -12.00 -2.42 5.37
CA GLY A 209 -12.44 -1.56 4.27
C GLY A 209 -12.65 -0.12 4.72
N LEU A 210 -12.78 0.79 3.76
CA LEU A 210 -13.06 2.21 4.04
C LEU A 210 -14.56 2.47 4.01
N ILE A 211 -15.06 3.05 5.09
CA ILE A 211 -16.45 3.50 5.21
C ILE A 211 -16.69 4.67 4.26
N MET A 212 -17.86 4.68 3.65
CA MET A 212 -18.38 5.73 2.78
C MET A 212 -19.69 6.27 3.35
N ASP A 213 -20.20 7.33 2.73
CA ASP A 213 -21.53 7.85 3.04
C ASP A 213 -22.63 6.78 2.88
N ASP A 214 -23.77 7.02 3.51
CA ASP A 214 -24.98 6.21 3.40
C ASP A 214 -24.80 4.73 3.77
N ASN A 215 -23.88 4.41 4.68
CA ASN A 215 -23.56 3.04 5.12
C ASN A 215 -23.07 2.14 3.96
N TYR A 216 -22.23 2.70 3.09
CA TYR A 216 -21.47 1.94 2.11
C TYR A 216 -20.04 1.70 2.58
N ILE A 217 -19.39 0.68 2.02
CA ILE A 217 -17.99 0.38 2.27
C ILE A 217 -17.31 -0.01 0.96
N ILE A 218 -16.13 0.56 0.72
CA ILE A 218 -15.23 0.12 -0.35
C ILE A 218 -14.15 -0.80 0.23
N HIS A 219 -14.02 -1.99 -0.34
CA HIS A 219 -13.10 -3.02 0.14
C HIS A 219 -12.65 -3.95 -1.00
N ALA A 220 -11.55 -4.68 -0.80
CA ALA A 220 -11.07 -5.69 -1.73
C ALA A 220 -11.53 -7.09 -1.33
N SER A 221 -12.49 -7.67 -2.06
CA SER A 221 -12.99 -9.03 -1.85
C SER A 221 -13.32 -9.66 -3.21
N GLY A 222 -12.40 -10.50 -3.72
CA GLY A 222 -12.39 -10.96 -5.11
C GLY A 222 -11.94 -9.88 -6.10
N LYS A 223 -12.44 -8.66 -5.92
CA LYS A 223 -11.96 -7.41 -6.51
C LYS A 223 -12.28 -6.26 -5.55
N VAL A 224 -11.72 -5.09 -5.80
CA VAL A 224 -12.18 -3.85 -5.15
C VAL A 224 -13.61 -3.57 -5.61
N ARG A 225 -14.52 -3.50 -4.64
CA ARG A 225 -15.96 -3.36 -4.83
C ARG A 225 -16.55 -2.52 -3.72
N ILE A 226 -17.79 -2.09 -3.95
CA ILE A 226 -18.59 -1.35 -2.99
C ILE A 226 -19.77 -2.22 -2.60
N ASP A 227 -19.93 -2.45 -1.30
CA ASP A 227 -21.04 -3.22 -0.73
C ASP A 227 -21.69 -2.39 0.40
N ARG A 228 -22.82 -2.88 0.95
CA ARG A 228 -23.50 -2.24 2.08
C ARG A 228 -22.82 -2.65 3.39
N LEU A 229 -22.76 -1.73 4.34
CA LEU A 229 -22.29 -1.96 5.70
C LEU A 229 -23.45 -1.78 6.68
N ASP A 230 -23.56 -2.67 7.66
CA ASP A 230 -24.45 -2.53 8.80
C ASP A 230 -23.77 -3.02 10.09
N HIS A 231 -24.52 -3.05 11.19
CA HIS A 231 -24.02 -3.48 12.50
C HIS A 231 -23.61 -4.97 12.55
N LEU A 232 -24.06 -5.80 11.61
CA LEU A 232 -23.62 -7.20 11.48
C LEU A 232 -22.35 -7.28 10.64
N GLY A 233 -22.22 -6.43 9.62
CA GLY A 233 -21.02 -6.20 8.84
C GLY A 233 -21.30 -6.00 7.36
N ILE A 234 -20.48 -6.58 6.48
CA ILE A 234 -20.60 -6.34 5.04
C ILE A 234 -21.69 -7.22 4.44
N TYR A 235 -22.74 -6.60 3.92
CA TYR A 235 -23.82 -7.25 3.19
C TYR A 235 -23.55 -7.23 1.67
N ASN A 236 -23.38 -8.42 1.10
CA ASN A 236 -23.14 -8.59 -0.32
C ASN A 236 -24.47 -8.86 -1.04
N ALA A 237 -24.94 -7.90 -1.84
CA ALA A 237 -26.23 -7.98 -2.51
C ALA A 237 -26.29 -9.06 -3.61
N GLU A 238 -25.15 -9.39 -4.24
CA GLU A 238 -25.10 -10.41 -5.30
C GLU A 238 -25.31 -11.83 -4.75
N THR A 239 -24.82 -12.08 -3.53
CA THR A 239 -24.94 -13.38 -2.84
C THR A 239 -26.03 -13.40 -1.77
N ASN A 240 -26.68 -12.26 -1.54
CA ASN A 240 -27.78 -12.06 -0.58
C ASN A 240 -27.43 -12.53 0.85
N ARG A 241 -26.21 -12.25 1.31
CA ARG A 241 -25.70 -12.64 2.64
C ARG A 241 -24.67 -11.66 3.19
N HIS A 242 -24.52 -11.68 4.52
CA HIS A 242 -23.35 -11.09 5.18
C HIS A 242 -22.11 -11.93 4.93
N THR A 243 -20.99 -11.26 4.65
CA THR A 243 -19.73 -11.91 4.26
C THR A 243 -18.63 -11.74 5.31
N HIS A 244 -18.60 -10.58 5.97
CA HIS A 244 -17.59 -10.21 6.95
C HIS A 244 -18.28 -9.65 8.18
N LYS A 245 -17.94 -10.15 9.36
CA LYS A 245 -18.57 -9.76 10.63
C LYS A 245 -17.88 -8.54 11.21
N LEU A 246 -18.62 -7.46 11.45
CA LEU A 246 -18.05 -6.21 11.96
C LEU A 246 -17.49 -6.41 13.38
N ARG A 247 -16.26 -5.95 13.61
CA ARG A 247 -15.59 -6.03 14.92
C ARG A 247 -15.35 -4.67 15.54
N VAL A 248 -14.77 -3.73 14.78
CA VAL A 248 -14.43 -2.40 15.29
C VAL A 248 -14.34 -1.41 14.14
N ILE A 249 -14.69 -0.16 14.42
CA ILE A 249 -14.48 0.96 13.51
C ILE A 249 -13.39 1.85 14.09
N LYS A 250 -12.48 2.32 13.24
CA LYS A 250 -11.39 3.23 13.62
C LYS A 250 -11.43 4.53 12.83
N LYS A 251 -11.39 5.63 13.57
CA LYS A 251 -11.06 6.96 13.06
C LYS A 251 -9.55 7.14 13.10
N ILE A 252 -8.90 7.10 11.93
CA ILE A 252 -7.44 7.21 11.82
C ILE A 252 -6.99 8.67 11.83
N ILE A 253 -7.78 9.56 11.22
CA ILE A 253 -7.55 11.00 11.09
C ILE A 253 -8.79 11.83 11.42
#